data_AF-A0A5N9G4S2-F1
#
_entry.id   AF-A0A5N9G4S2-F1
#
_cell.length_a   1.000
_cell.length_b   1.000
_cell.length_c   1.000
_cell.angle_alpha   90.00
_cell.angle_beta   90.00
_cell.angle_gamma   90.00
#
_symmetry.space_group_name_H-M   'P 1'
#
loop_
_entity.id
_entity.type
_entity.pdbx_description
1 polymer ?
#
loop_
_entity_poly.entity_id
_entity_poly.type
_entity_poly.pdbx_seq_one_letter_code
_entity_poly.pdbx_strand_id
1 'polypeptide(L)'
;MTPAMLEKAASGSVDAGATHVEFREGLAEKLPVDDSWADVVISNGVINLCPDKMAAFREIHRVLKPGGKMQIGDIIVQTEVPPAAKEDIDLWTG
;
A
#
# COMPACT_ATOMS: atom_id res chain seq x y z
N MET A 1 -3.01 -7.83 -3.43
CA MET A 1 -3.46 -8.47 -2.17
C MET A 1 -3.89 -9.89 -2.50
N THR A 2 -3.53 -10.89 -1.70
CA THR A 2 -4.03 -12.26 -1.91
C THR A 2 -5.00 -12.63 -0.79
N PRO A 3 -6.03 -13.46 -1.05
CA PRO A 3 -6.94 -13.94 -0.01
C PRO A 3 -6.22 -14.55 1.19
N ALA A 4 -5.16 -15.31 0.95
CA ALA A 4 -4.33 -15.93 1.99
C ALA A 4 -3.68 -14.92 2.95
N MET A 5 -3.32 -13.71 2.48
CA MET A 5 -2.77 -12.67 3.36
C MET A 5 -3.85 -12.09 4.29
N LEU A 6 -5.08 -11.94 3.82
CA LEU A 6 -6.20 -11.46 4.64
C LEU A 6 -6.57 -12.48 5.71
N GLU A 7 -6.63 -13.77 5.37
CA GLU A 7 -6.85 -14.85 6.32
C GLU A 7 -5.77 -14.88 7.42
N LYS A 8 -4.51 -14.75 7.02
CA LYS A 8 -3.38 -14.69 7.97
C LYS A 8 -3.47 -13.48 8.89
N ALA A 9 -3.83 -12.31 8.36
CA ALA A 9 -3.98 -11.09 9.14
C ALA A 9 -5.16 -11.19 10.13
N ALA A 10 -6.28 -11.77 9.70
CA ALA A 10 -7.44 -12.03 10.55
C ALA A 10 -7.07 -12.98 11.70
N SER A 11 -6.41 -14.12 11.44
CA SER A 11 -5.94 -15.02 12.51
C SER A 11 -4.97 -14.32 13.46
N GLY A 12 -3.98 -13.59 12.92
CA GLY A 12 -3.00 -12.88 13.75
C GLY A 12 -3.62 -11.78 14.63
N SER A 13 -4.73 -11.18 14.21
CA SER A 13 -5.46 -10.22 15.04
C SER A 13 -6.10 -10.86 16.27
N VAL A 14 -6.61 -12.09 16.15
CA VAL A 14 -7.16 -12.87 17.26
C VAL A 14 -6.06 -13.21 18.26
N ASP A 15 -4.93 -13.72 17.76
CA ASP A 15 -3.77 -14.08 18.59
C ASP A 15 -3.20 -12.86 19.34
N ALA A 16 -3.22 -11.69 18.69
CA ALA A 16 -2.76 -10.42 19.28
C ALA A 16 -3.79 -9.75 20.21
N GLY A 17 -5.02 -10.28 20.31
CA GLY A 17 -6.11 -9.63 21.05
C GLY A 17 -6.53 -8.27 20.49
N ALA A 18 -6.29 -8.02 19.20
CA ALA A 18 -6.57 -6.74 18.55
C ALA A 18 -8.05 -6.63 18.18
N THR A 19 -8.77 -5.73 18.83
CA THR A 19 -10.23 -5.54 18.67
C THR A 19 -10.62 -4.36 17.78
N HIS A 20 -9.66 -3.54 17.37
CA HIS A 20 -9.85 -2.25 16.68
C HIS A 20 -9.22 -2.28 15.29
N VAL A 21 -9.30 -3.43 14.61
CA VAL A 21 -8.77 -3.66 13.27
C VAL A 21 -9.85 -4.19 12.35
N GLU A 22 -9.79 -3.78 11.09
CA GLU A 22 -10.64 -4.29 10.02
C GLU A 22 -9.76 -4.55 8.79
N PHE A 23 -10.01 -5.67 8.10
CA PHE A 23 -9.28 -6.06 6.91
C PHE A 23 -10.22 -6.02 5.72
N ARG A 24 -9.84 -5.28 4.67
CA ARG A 24 -10.64 -5.14 3.44
C ARG A 24 -9.81 -5.55 2.23
N GLU A 25 -10.42 -6.32 1.33
CA GLU A 25 -9.83 -6.62 0.04
C GLU A 25 -9.95 -5.41 -0.89
N GLY A 26 -8.85 -5.06 -1.55
CA GLY A 26 -8.82 -3.93 -2.49
C GLY A 26 -7.47 -3.77 -3.16
N LEU A 27 -7.44 -2.85 -4.12
CA LEU A 27 -6.23 -2.40 -4.81
C LEU A 27 -5.79 -1.06 -4.23
N ALA A 28 -4.49 -0.78 -4.24
CA ALA A 28 -3.97 0.50 -3.75
C ALA A 28 -4.46 1.67 -4.61
N GLU A 29 -4.73 1.40 -5.88
CA GLU A 29 -5.28 2.33 -6.87
C GLU A 29 -6.80 2.54 -6.73
N LYS A 30 -7.48 1.75 -5.89
CA LYS A 30 -8.91 1.83 -5.64
C LYS A 30 -9.23 1.28 -4.24
N LEU A 31 -9.04 2.11 -3.23
CA LEU A 31 -9.20 1.72 -1.83
C LEU A 31 -10.69 1.56 -1.50
N PRO A 32 -11.09 0.48 -0.80
CA PRO A 32 -12.49 0.18 -0.48
C PRO A 32 -12.98 0.99 0.75
N VAL A 33 -12.81 2.31 0.69
CA VAL A 33 -13.23 3.28 1.71
C VAL A 33 -13.68 4.58 1.07
N ASP A 34 -14.47 5.33 1.81
CA ASP A 34 -15.00 6.62 1.38
C ASP A 34 -13.93 7.72 1.35
N ASP A 35 -14.28 8.87 0.78
CA ASP A 35 -13.46 10.07 0.78
C ASP A 35 -13.28 10.58 2.22
N SER A 36 -12.12 11.16 2.53
CA SER A 36 -11.85 11.71 3.87
C SER A 36 -12.12 10.73 5.02
N TRP A 37 -11.79 9.46 4.81
CA TRP A 37 -12.02 8.38 5.77
C TRP A 37 -10.92 8.29 6.85
N ALA A 38 -9.66 8.48 6.47
CA ALA A 38 -8.50 8.29 7.33
C ALA A 38 -7.87 9.61 7.81
N ASP A 39 -7.44 9.64 9.08
CA ASP A 39 -6.56 10.70 9.59
C ASP A 39 -5.10 10.48 9.18
N VAL A 40 -4.69 9.20 9.08
CA VAL A 40 -3.34 8.80 8.70
C VAL A 40 -3.39 7.62 7.73
N VAL A 41 -2.57 7.68 6.68
CA VAL A 41 -2.31 6.55 5.78
C VAL A 41 -0.84 6.16 5.88
N ILE A 42 -0.59 4.88 6.11
CA ILE A 42 0.76 4.30 6.16
C ILE A 42 0.97 3.29 5.04
N SER A 43 2.19 3.20 4.53
CA SER A 43 2.60 2.14 3.60
C SER A 43 4.08 1.81 3.79
N ASN A 44 4.43 0.54 3.61
CA ASN A 44 5.81 0.05 3.69
C ASN A 44 6.13 -0.89 2.52
N GLY A 45 7.00 -0.45 1.60
CA GLY A 45 7.54 -1.29 0.52
C GLY A 45 6.56 -1.72 -0.58
N VAL A 46 5.36 -1.14 -0.65
CA VAL A 46 4.31 -1.57 -1.60
C VAL A 46 4.18 -0.63 -2.80
N ILE A 47 4.44 0.67 -2.65
CA ILE A 47 4.14 1.66 -3.70
C ILE A 47 4.97 1.40 -4.96
N ASN A 48 6.20 0.92 -4.80
CA ASN A 48 7.03 0.56 -5.94
C ASN A 48 6.49 -0.59 -6.80
N LEU A 49 5.59 -1.40 -6.26
CA LEU A 49 4.98 -2.54 -6.94
C LEU A 49 3.61 -2.21 -7.57
N CYS A 50 3.10 -1.00 -7.35
CA CYS A 50 1.87 -0.54 -7.99
C CYS A 50 2.10 -0.29 -9.49
N PRO A 51 1.30 -0.89 -10.39
CA PRO A 51 1.37 -0.60 -11.83
C PRO A 51 1.12 0.87 -12.15
N ASP A 52 0.20 1.52 -11.44
CA ASP A 52 -0.05 2.96 -11.54
C ASP A 52 0.17 3.63 -10.17
N LYS A 53 1.42 4.03 -9.92
CA LYS A 53 1.81 4.75 -8.69
C LYS A 53 1.02 6.05 -8.53
N MET A 54 0.71 6.75 -9.62
CA MET A 54 -0.04 8.01 -9.55
C MET A 54 -1.50 7.79 -9.18
N ALA A 55 -2.13 6.70 -9.61
CA ALA A 55 -3.45 6.29 -9.12
C ALA A 55 -3.42 5.96 -7.63
N ALA A 56 -2.42 5.19 -7.17
CA ALA A 56 -2.27 4.88 -5.75
C ALA A 56 -2.12 6.15 -4.90
N PHE A 57 -1.27 7.11 -5.30
CA PHE A 57 -1.12 8.38 -4.58
C PHE A 57 -2.39 9.26 -4.62
N ARG A 58 -3.11 9.30 -5.74
CA ARG A 58 -4.42 9.98 -5.82
C ARG A 58 -5.41 9.37 -4.84
N GLU A 59 -5.38 8.05 -4.70
CA GLU A 59 -6.29 7.35 -3.82
C GLU A 59 -5.94 7.55 -2.34
N ILE A 60 -4.65 7.53 -2.00
CA ILE A 60 -4.20 7.93 -0.67
C ILE A 60 -4.66 9.36 -0.34
N HIS A 61 -4.55 10.29 -1.28
CA HIS A 61 -5.04 11.65 -1.09
C HIS A 61 -6.57 11.71 -0.92
N ARG A 62 -7.35 10.96 -1.73
CA ARG A 62 -8.82 10.92 -1.65
C ARG A 62 -9.30 10.48 -0.27
N VAL A 63 -8.68 9.43 0.27
CA VAL A 63 -9.11 8.84 1.54
C VAL A 63 -8.61 9.62 2.75
N LEU A 64 -7.62 10.49 2.61
CA LEU A 64 -7.15 11.35 3.70
C LEU A 64 -8.17 12.47 3.97
N LYS A 65 -8.47 12.66 5.25
CA LYS A 65 -9.21 13.84 5.72
C LYS A 65 -8.42 15.13 5.44
N PRO A 66 -9.07 16.30 5.33
CA PRO A 66 -8.37 17.58 5.33
C PRO A 66 -7.43 17.71 6.54
N GLY A 67 -6.14 17.93 6.29
CA GLY A 67 -5.11 17.98 7.34
C GLY A 67 -4.57 16.62 7.80
N GLY A 68 -5.04 15.51 7.21
CA GLY A 68 -4.52 14.17 7.42
C GLY A 68 -3.08 14.00 6.93
N LYS A 69 -2.42 12.92 7.37
CA LYS A 69 -1.00 12.68 7.09
C LYS A 69 -0.75 11.37 6.36
N MET A 70 0.18 11.40 5.41
CA MET A 70 0.71 10.20 4.77
C MET A 70 2.12 9.93 5.31
N GLN A 71 2.40 8.68 5.69
CA GLN A 71 3.74 8.22 6.08
C GLN A 71 4.10 6.97 5.29
N ILE A 72 5.09 7.09 4.40
CA ILE A 72 5.48 6.00 3.51
C ILE A 72 6.96 5.71 3.71
N GLY A 73 7.27 4.44 3.96
CA GLY A 73 8.62 3.91 3.84
C GLY A 73 8.72 3.10 2.55
N ASP A 74 9.51 3.55 1.59
CA ASP A 74 9.77 2.79 0.36
C ASP A 74 11.19 3.08 -0.13
N ILE A 75 11.67 2.25 -1.06
CA ILE A 75 12.97 2.40 -1.69
C ILE A 75 12.88 3.51 -2.72
N ILE A 76 13.87 4.40 -2.71
CA ILE A 76 14.04 5.44 -3.73
C ILE A 76 15.39 5.28 -4.39
N VAL A 77 15.49 5.72 -5.63
CA VAL A 77 16.74 5.73 -6.38
C VAL A 77 17.25 7.16 -6.46
N GLN A 78 18.55 7.34 -6.23
CA GLN A 78 19.21 8.64 -6.39
C GLN A 78 19.51 8.94 -7.87
N THR A 79 19.75 7.89 -8.65
CA THR A 79 20.02 7.95 -10.09
C THR A 79 18.94 7.14 -10.80
N GLU A 80 18.54 7.60 -11.98
CA GLU A 80 17.55 6.89 -12.77
C GLU A 80 18.04 5.48 -13.16
N VAL A 81 17.17 4.49 -12.96
CA VAL A 81 17.41 3.11 -13.36
C VAL A 81 17.28 3.01 -14.89
N PRO A 82 18.28 2.45 -15.60
CA PRO A 82 18.21 2.25 -17.04
C PRO A 82 16.96 1.45 -17.46
N PRO A 83 16.32 1.77 -18.60
CA PRO A 83 15.13 1.05 -19.05
C PRO A 83 15.31 -0.47 -19.13
N ALA A 84 16.44 -0.93 -19.68
CA ALA A 84 16.76 -2.36 -19.77
C ALA A 84 16.79 -3.06 -18.39
N ALA A 85 17.19 -2.36 -17.33
CA ALA A 85 17.18 -2.91 -15.98
C ALA A 85 15.78 -2.87 -15.34
N LYS A 86 14.93 -1.89 -15.69
CA LYS A 86 13.52 -1.84 -15.24
C LYS A 86 12.69 -2.98 -15.85
N GLU A 87 13.05 -3.43 -17.05
CA GLU A 87 12.35 -4.48 -17.81
C GLU A 87 12.84 -5.90 -17.47
N ASP A 88 13.96 -6.03 -16.76
CA ASP A 88 14.51 -7.32 -16.32
C ASP A 88 13.96 -7.68 -14.93
N ILE A 89 12.97 -8.59 -14.89
CA ILE A 89 12.27 -8.94 -13.65
C ILE A 89 13.18 -9.66 -12.63
N ASP A 90 14.20 -10.37 -13.08
CA ASP A 90 15.11 -11.13 -12.21
C ASP A 90 15.96 -10.18 -11.33
N LEU A 91 16.08 -8.90 -11.70
CA LEU A 91 16.72 -7.88 -10.87
C LEU A 91 15.84 -7.36 -9.73
N TRP A 92 14.54 -7.67 -9.75
CA TRP A 92 13.54 -7.18 -8.78
C TRP A 92 12.87 -8.29 -7.97
N THR A 93 13.12 -9.55 -8.34
CA THR A 93 12.55 -10.74 -7.68
C THR A 93 13.66 -11.69 -7.27
N GLY A 94 13.53 -12.30 -6.09
CA GLY A 94 14.45 -13.32 -5.57
C GLY A 94 13.69 -14.41 -4.82
#